data_AF-A0A7C4FNG8-F1
#
_entry.id   AF-A0A7C4FNG8-F1
#
_cell.length_a   1.000
_cell.length_b   1.000
_cell.length_c   1.000
_cell.angle_alpha   90.00
_cell.angle_beta   90.00
_cell.angle_gamma   90.00
#
_symmetry.space_group_name_H-M   'P 1'
#
loop_
_entity.id
_entity.type
_entity.pdbx_description
1 polymer ?
#
loop_
_entity_poly.entity_id
_entity_poly.type
_entity_poly.pdbx_seq_one_letter_code
_entity_poly.pdbx_strand_id
1 'polypeptide(L)'
;MTIYFSKRVSGEGWISFESDPYLSKTKRRIYEKCLPCLEEFLQQLEEGKREIDLGPAYDCWKLTVVLNDFEECLKLLNAFSELYPNEYVIGKFGTGTLEKPTKAVVFHVDEKKALKGLVKKVRETLRKLNLSSSIKITRGCSNPYEYLFGPSKKWRRTINPLYPERIPEVIRRVRRMIYFSS
;
A
#
# COMPACT_ATOMS: atom_id res chain seq x y z
N MET A 1 -10.37 1.39 -19.90
CA MET A 1 -10.40 0.22 -19.02
C MET A 1 -11.00 0.67 -17.71
N THR A 2 -12.06 0.00 -17.26
CA THR A 2 -12.81 0.38 -16.06
C THR A 2 -12.07 -0.07 -14.80
N ILE A 3 -12.19 0.68 -13.70
CA ILE A 3 -11.72 0.25 -12.39
C ILE A 3 -12.89 -0.41 -11.65
N TYR A 4 -12.65 -1.62 -11.15
CA TYR A 4 -13.61 -2.42 -10.40
C TYR A 4 -13.24 -2.43 -8.91
N PHE A 5 -14.25 -2.61 -8.06
CA PHE A 5 -14.11 -2.56 -6.60
C PHE A 5 -14.49 -3.89 -5.97
N SER A 6 -13.79 -4.29 -4.90
CA SER A 6 -14.20 -5.44 -4.09
C SER A 6 -15.53 -5.14 -3.37
N LYS A 7 -16.38 -6.16 -3.20
CA LYS A 7 -17.54 -6.04 -2.31
C LYS A 7 -17.08 -5.74 -0.88
N ARG A 8 -17.74 -4.76 -0.25
CA ARG A 8 -17.65 -4.52 1.18
C ARG A 8 -18.32 -5.68 1.93
N VAL A 9 -17.60 -6.35 2.83
CA VAL A 9 -18.19 -7.31 3.78
C VAL A 9 -18.82 -6.56 4.97
N SER A 10 -18.27 -5.39 5.32
CA SER A 10 -18.85 -4.42 6.25
C SER A 10 -18.77 -3.01 5.63
N GLY A 11 -19.64 -2.10 6.06
CA GLY A 11 -19.77 -0.74 5.50
C GLY A 11 -18.53 0.16 5.63
N GLU A 12 -17.45 -0.34 6.25
CA GLU A 12 -16.38 0.46 6.84
C GLU A 12 -14.99 -0.12 6.52
N GLY A 13 -13.98 0.75 6.37
CA GLY A 13 -12.58 0.35 6.15
C GLY A 13 -12.06 0.48 4.72
N TRP A 14 -11.06 -0.33 4.38
CA TRP A 14 -10.39 -0.32 3.07
C TRP A 14 -11.17 -1.12 2.03
N ILE A 15 -11.42 -0.53 0.86
CA ILE A 15 -11.95 -1.21 -0.33
C ILE A 15 -10.81 -1.41 -1.32
N SER A 16 -10.63 -2.64 -1.82
CA SER A 16 -9.67 -2.92 -2.89
C SER A 16 -10.23 -2.51 -4.25
N PHE A 17 -9.37 -2.05 -5.15
CA PHE A 17 -9.72 -1.73 -6.53
C PHE A 17 -8.72 -2.32 -7.52
N GLU A 18 -9.18 -2.65 -8.72
CA GLU A 18 -8.36 -3.21 -9.79
C GLU A 18 -8.97 -2.96 -11.18
N SER A 19 -8.14 -2.86 -12.22
CA SER A 19 -8.58 -2.80 -13.62
C SER A 19 -9.13 -4.12 -14.20
N ASP A 20 -9.22 -5.18 -13.38
CA ASP A 20 -9.77 -6.51 -13.68
C ASP A 20 -10.98 -6.75 -12.75
N PRO A 21 -12.16 -7.09 -13.29
CA PRO A 21 -13.37 -7.32 -12.51
C PRO A 21 -13.27 -8.41 -11.44
N TYR A 22 -12.33 -9.35 -11.59
CA TYR A 22 -12.16 -10.46 -10.65
C TYR A 22 -11.13 -10.18 -9.54
N LEU A 23 -10.48 -9.00 -9.59
CA LEU A 23 -9.37 -8.61 -8.72
C LEU A 23 -8.25 -9.66 -8.68
N SER A 24 -7.97 -10.29 -9.83
CA SER A 24 -7.11 -11.47 -9.89
C SER A 24 -5.68 -11.14 -9.48
N LYS A 25 -5.13 -10.00 -9.92
CA LYS A 25 -3.77 -9.59 -9.53
C LYS A 25 -3.70 -9.18 -8.07
N THR A 26 -4.74 -8.54 -7.53
CA THR A 26 -4.79 -8.19 -6.10
C THR A 26 -4.77 -9.44 -5.23
N LYS A 27 -5.62 -10.43 -5.52
CA LYS A 27 -5.65 -11.71 -4.80
C LYS A 27 -4.32 -12.43 -4.92
N ARG A 28 -3.81 -12.59 -6.15
CA ARG A 28 -2.52 -13.22 -6.42
C ARG A 28 -1.39 -12.55 -5.66
N ARG A 29 -1.32 -11.21 -5.69
CA ARG A 29 -0.31 -10.41 -4.97
C ARG A 29 -0.35 -10.67 -3.46
N ILE A 30 -1.55 -10.80 -2.87
CA ILE A 30 -1.67 -11.06 -1.43
C ILE A 30 -1.00 -12.39 -1.08
N TYR A 31 -1.37 -13.48 -1.75
CA TYR A 31 -0.91 -14.82 -1.40
C TYR A 31 0.49 -15.17 -1.91
N GLU A 32 0.87 -14.71 -3.11
CA GLU A 32 2.15 -15.08 -3.73
C GLU A 32 3.28 -14.08 -3.43
N LYS A 33 2.97 -12.89 -2.90
CA LYS A 33 3.98 -11.85 -2.66
C LYS A 33 3.91 -11.23 -1.27
N CYS A 34 2.76 -10.71 -0.87
CA CYS A 34 2.65 -9.98 0.41
C CYS A 34 2.76 -10.90 1.63
N LEU A 35 2.08 -12.05 1.61
CA LEU A 35 2.11 -13.01 2.70
C LEU A 35 3.51 -13.62 2.86
N PRO A 36 4.14 -14.22 1.83
CA PRO A 36 5.52 -14.72 1.93
C PRO A 36 6.51 -13.66 2.40
N CYS A 37 6.40 -12.42 1.90
CA CYS A 37 7.26 -11.33 2.33
C CYS A 37 7.12 -10.98 3.83
N LEU A 38 5.91 -11.09 4.39
CA LEU A 38 5.70 -10.88 5.82
C LEU A 38 6.16 -12.08 6.65
N GLU A 39 5.99 -13.31 6.16
CA GLU A 39 6.48 -14.54 6.79
C GLU A 39 8.01 -14.56 6.87
N GLU A 40 8.70 -14.27 5.76
CA GLU A 40 10.16 -14.14 5.72
C GLU A 40 10.65 -13.05 6.67
N PHE A 41 9.97 -11.91 6.72
CA PHE A 41 10.31 -10.84 7.67
C PHE A 41 10.14 -11.28 9.12
N LEU A 42 9.03 -11.96 9.43
CA LEU A 42 8.78 -12.51 10.76
C LEU A 42 9.85 -13.52 11.16
N GLN A 43 10.18 -14.45 10.27
CA GLN A 43 11.20 -15.47 10.49
C GLN A 43 12.56 -14.84 10.82
N GLN A 44 13.01 -13.85 10.04
CA GLN A 44 14.30 -13.17 10.30
C GLN A 44 14.34 -12.49 11.67
N LEU A 45 13.22 -11.92 12.13
CA LEU A 45 13.13 -11.31 13.45
C LEU A 45 13.16 -12.35 14.57
N GLU A 46 12.50 -13.49 14.39
CA GLU A 46 12.45 -14.59 15.37
C GLU A 46 13.79 -15.32 15.50
N GLU A 47 14.52 -15.45 14.39
CA GLU A 47 15.90 -15.97 14.36
C GLU A 47 16.92 -14.99 14.99
N GLY A 48 16.50 -13.77 15.34
CA GLY A 48 17.36 -12.76 15.95
C GLY A 48 18.45 -12.24 15.00
N LYS A 49 18.19 -12.22 13.68
CA LYS A 49 19.17 -11.71 12.72
C LYS A 49 19.47 -10.25 13.00
N ARG A 50 20.77 -9.92 13.02
CA ARG A 50 21.26 -8.54 13.20
C ARG A 50 20.88 -7.67 12.00
N GLU A 51 21.08 -8.22 10.81
CA GLU A 51 20.72 -7.60 9.54
C GLU A 51 19.49 -8.28 8.94
N ILE A 52 18.55 -7.48 8.46
CA ILE A 52 17.30 -7.94 7.87
C ILE A 52 17.32 -7.67 6.36
N ASP A 53 17.12 -8.70 5.56
CA ASP A 53 16.82 -8.55 4.14
C ASP A 53 15.34 -8.16 3.97
N LEU A 54 15.10 -7.00 3.35
CA LEU A 54 13.78 -6.49 3.07
C LEU A 54 13.10 -7.19 1.88
N GLY A 55 13.86 -7.97 1.09
CA GLY A 55 13.32 -8.78 0.00
C GLY A 55 12.35 -8.01 -0.90
N PRO A 56 11.16 -8.55 -1.19
CA PRO A 56 10.13 -7.88 -1.99
C PRO A 56 9.62 -6.55 -1.40
N ALA A 57 9.70 -6.32 -0.09
CA ALA A 57 9.27 -5.07 0.53
C ALA A 57 10.15 -3.88 0.10
N TYR A 58 11.40 -4.13 -0.28
CA TYR A 58 12.29 -3.10 -0.82
C TYR A 58 11.80 -2.56 -2.17
N ASP A 59 11.31 -3.44 -3.04
CA ASP A 59 10.91 -3.10 -4.41
C ASP A 59 9.41 -2.79 -4.55
N CYS A 60 8.62 -3.07 -3.52
CA CYS A 60 7.21 -2.71 -3.46
C CYS A 60 7.04 -1.21 -3.17
N TRP A 61 6.19 -0.53 -3.94
CA TRP A 61 5.91 0.89 -3.79
C TRP A 61 4.42 1.16 -3.60
N LYS A 62 4.13 2.23 -2.87
CA LYS A 62 2.79 2.77 -2.70
C LYS A 62 2.77 4.23 -3.07
N LEU A 63 1.81 4.59 -3.92
CA LEU A 63 1.42 5.97 -4.15
C LEU A 63 0.11 6.22 -3.41
N THR A 64 0.19 7.00 -2.33
CA THR A 64 -0.95 7.35 -1.49
C THR A 64 -1.37 8.78 -1.79
N VAL A 65 -2.63 8.96 -2.17
CA VAL A 65 -3.29 10.26 -2.30
C VAL A 65 -4.25 10.40 -1.12
N VAL A 66 -4.01 11.37 -0.26
CA VAL A 66 -4.92 11.71 0.85
C VAL A 66 -5.90 12.78 0.37
N LEU A 67 -7.18 12.51 0.60
CA LEU A 67 -8.34 13.27 0.16
C LEU A 67 -9.27 13.51 1.34
N ASN A 68 -10.24 14.40 1.18
CA ASN A 68 -11.13 14.80 2.27
C ASN A 68 -12.09 13.69 2.64
N ASP A 69 -12.67 13.01 1.65
CA ASP A 69 -13.72 12.02 1.87
C ASP A 69 -13.70 10.87 0.85
N PHE A 70 -14.70 10.00 0.94
CA PHE A 70 -14.86 8.86 0.03
C PHE A 70 -15.33 9.27 -1.36
N GLU A 71 -16.09 10.36 -1.49
CA GLU A 71 -16.59 10.84 -2.77
C GLU A 71 -15.44 11.35 -3.65
N GLU A 72 -14.50 12.10 -3.06
CA GLU A 72 -13.28 12.54 -3.74
C GLU A 72 -12.40 11.34 -4.17
N CYS A 73 -12.35 10.27 -3.36
CA CYS A 73 -11.64 9.05 -3.73
C CYS A 73 -12.24 8.41 -4.99
N LEU A 74 -13.58 8.33 -5.06
CA LEU A 74 -14.30 7.79 -6.22
C LEU A 74 -14.17 8.69 -7.45
N LYS A 75 -14.29 10.02 -7.28
CA LYS A 75 -14.06 11.01 -8.33
C LYS A 75 -12.68 10.87 -8.95
N LEU A 76 -11.63 10.72 -8.12
CA LEU A 76 -10.27 10.49 -8.58
C LEU A 76 -10.15 9.21 -9.41
N LEU A 77 -10.67 8.09 -8.90
CA LEU A 77 -10.55 6.77 -9.56
C LEU A 77 -11.32 6.73 -10.89
N ASN A 78 -12.54 7.28 -10.93
CA ASN A 78 -13.34 7.37 -12.15
C ASN A 78 -12.64 8.21 -13.22
N ALA A 79 -12.26 9.45 -12.88
CA ALA A 79 -11.57 10.33 -13.81
C ALA A 79 -10.21 9.76 -14.27
N PHE A 80 -9.50 9.04 -13.40
CA PHE A 80 -8.27 8.36 -13.79
C PHE A 80 -8.52 7.28 -14.86
N SER A 81 -9.59 6.49 -14.70
CA SER A 81 -9.96 5.43 -15.65
C SER A 81 -10.39 5.98 -17.02
N GLU A 82 -11.03 7.15 -17.04
CA GLU A 82 -11.43 7.85 -18.26
C GLU A 82 -10.25 8.47 -18.99
N LEU A 83 -9.35 9.14 -18.26
CA LEU A 83 -8.17 9.81 -18.82
C LEU A 83 -7.10 8.82 -19.29
N TYR A 84 -6.98 7.66 -18.63
CA TYR A 84 -5.94 6.68 -18.91
C TYR A 84 -6.54 5.28 -19.09
N PRO A 85 -7.36 5.05 -20.13
CA PRO A 85 -8.08 3.80 -20.31
C PRO A 85 -7.19 2.60 -20.60
N ASN A 86 -5.90 2.78 -20.86
CA ASN A 86 -4.94 1.71 -21.08
C ASN A 86 -4.05 1.45 -19.86
N GLU A 87 -4.22 2.22 -18.78
CA GLU A 87 -3.43 2.05 -17.56
C GLU A 87 -4.02 0.99 -16.66
N TYR A 88 -3.25 -0.07 -16.41
CA TYR A 88 -3.64 -1.08 -15.45
C TYR A 88 -3.23 -0.66 -14.04
N VAL A 89 -4.20 -0.54 -13.14
CA VAL A 89 -3.97 -0.15 -11.74
C VAL A 89 -4.57 -1.15 -10.76
N ILE A 90 -3.89 -1.28 -9.62
CA ILE A 90 -4.35 -2.02 -8.45
C ILE A 90 -4.14 -1.16 -7.21
N GLY A 91 -4.97 -1.37 -6.19
CA GLY A 91 -4.81 -0.64 -4.96
C GLY A 91 -5.97 -0.83 -4.00
N LYS A 92 -6.08 0.12 -3.08
CA LYS A 92 -7.20 0.22 -2.16
C LYS A 92 -7.49 1.67 -1.81
N PHE A 93 -8.72 1.95 -1.41
CA PHE A 93 -9.09 3.26 -0.90
C PHE A 93 -9.95 3.18 0.37
N GLY A 94 -9.94 4.25 1.15
CA GLY A 94 -10.69 4.37 2.40
C GLY A 94 -9.83 4.87 3.55
N THR A 95 -10.05 4.32 4.75
CA THR A 95 -9.34 4.73 5.97
C THR A 95 -8.99 3.53 6.83
N GLY A 96 -7.93 3.68 7.62
CA GLY A 96 -7.55 2.71 8.65
C GLY A 96 -8.33 2.84 9.97
N THR A 97 -8.99 3.98 10.21
CA THR A 97 -9.84 4.21 11.40
C THR A 97 -11.03 5.10 11.02
N LEU A 98 -12.20 4.85 11.61
CA LEU A 98 -13.45 5.57 11.33
C LEU A 98 -13.36 7.06 11.67
N GLU A 99 -12.69 7.36 12.76
CA GLU A 99 -12.53 8.72 13.29
C GLU A 99 -11.64 9.61 12.44
N LYS A 100 -10.92 9.05 11.45
CA LYS A 100 -10.06 9.87 10.59
C LYS A 100 -10.92 10.68 9.62
N PRO A 101 -10.78 12.03 9.63
CA PRO A 101 -11.54 12.88 8.74
C PRO A 101 -11.21 12.56 7.28
N THR A 102 -9.91 12.49 6.96
CA THR A 102 -9.41 12.21 5.61
C THR A 102 -9.55 10.74 5.20
N LYS A 103 -9.71 10.52 3.90
CA LYS A 103 -9.62 9.21 3.26
C LYS A 103 -8.39 9.16 2.35
N ALA A 104 -8.01 7.97 1.90
CA ALA A 104 -6.84 7.80 1.06
C ALA A 104 -7.11 6.84 -0.08
N VAL A 105 -6.57 7.13 -1.26
CA VAL A 105 -6.40 6.19 -2.36
C VAL A 105 -4.95 5.74 -2.38
N VAL A 106 -4.71 4.44 -2.30
CA VAL A 106 -3.39 3.83 -2.28
C VAL A 106 -3.24 2.95 -3.52
N PHE A 107 -2.43 3.39 -4.47
CA PHE A 107 -2.03 2.56 -5.60
C PHE A 107 -0.85 1.67 -5.22
N HIS A 108 -0.91 0.40 -5.58
CA HIS A 108 0.18 -0.55 -5.42
C HIS A 108 0.99 -0.65 -6.71
N VAL A 109 2.31 -0.50 -6.62
CA VAL A 109 3.20 -0.49 -7.77
C VAL A 109 4.45 -1.31 -7.47
N ASP A 110 4.84 -2.20 -8.37
CA ASP A 110 6.01 -3.09 -8.16
C ASP A 110 7.30 -2.57 -8.80
N GLU A 111 7.23 -1.49 -9.56
CA GLU A 111 8.38 -0.97 -10.29
C GLU A 111 8.51 0.55 -10.16
N LYS A 112 9.73 1.01 -9.91
CA LYS A 112 10.03 2.45 -9.77
C LYS A 112 9.74 3.25 -11.05
N LYS A 113 9.92 2.64 -12.23
CA LYS A 113 9.64 3.31 -13.52
C LYS A 113 8.13 3.52 -13.69
N ALA A 114 7.32 2.48 -13.46
CA ALA A 114 5.87 2.56 -13.45
C ALA A 114 5.36 3.58 -12.43
N LEU A 115 5.97 3.63 -11.24
CA LEU A 115 5.62 4.59 -10.19
C LEU A 115 5.78 6.05 -10.66
N LYS A 116 6.89 6.40 -11.32
CA LYS A 116 7.10 7.76 -11.85
C LYS A 116 6.02 8.15 -12.86
N GLY A 117 5.69 7.23 -13.77
CA GLY A 117 4.62 7.42 -14.75
C GLY A 117 3.27 7.64 -14.07
N LEU A 118 2.94 6.79 -13.11
CA LEU A 118 1.70 6.87 -12.35
C LEU A 118 1.58 8.17 -11.55
N VAL A 119 2.65 8.62 -10.89
CA VAL A 119 2.69 9.89 -10.15
C VAL A 119 2.34 11.07 -11.05
N LYS A 120 2.88 11.10 -12.29
CA LYS A 120 2.58 12.17 -13.25
C LYS A 120 1.09 12.15 -13.61
N LYS A 121 0.56 10.97 -13.96
CA LYS A 121 -0.85 10.77 -14.36
C LYS A 121 -1.81 11.18 -13.23
N VAL A 122 -1.56 10.70 -12.01
CA VAL A 122 -2.37 11.04 -10.82
C VAL A 122 -2.34 12.54 -10.52
N ARG A 123 -1.17 13.19 -10.60
CA ARG A 123 -1.07 14.66 -10.41
C ARG A 123 -1.81 15.44 -11.49
N GLU A 124 -1.87 14.94 -12.71
CA GLU A 124 -2.65 15.56 -13.78
C GLU A 124 -4.15 15.41 -13.51
N THR A 125 -4.61 14.21 -13.14
CA THR A 125 -6.01 13.97 -12.77
C THR A 125 -6.45 14.86 -11.61
N LEU A 126 -5.65 14.95 -10.55
CA LEU A 126 -5.95 15.81 -9.39
C LEU A 126 -6.06 17.29 -9.77
N ARG A 127 -5.19 17.77 -10.67
CA ARG A 127 -5.26 19.15 -11.18
C ARG A 127 -6.52 19.38 -12.00
N LYS A 128 -6.91 18.44 -12.86
CA LYS A 128 -8.15 18.54 -13.67
C LYS A 128 -9.40 18.56 -12.80
N LEU A 129 -9.40 17.83 -11.69
CA LEU A 129 -10.53 17.78 -10.74
C LEU A 129 -10.53 18.91 -9.71
N ASN A 130 -9.48 19.74 -9.68
CA ASN A 130 -9.29 20.79 -8.66
C ASN A 130 -9.42 20.28 -7.21
N LEU A 131 -8.91 19.07 -6.94
CA LEU A 131 -8.99 18.46 -5.60
C LEU A 131 -7.79 18.85 -4.74
N SER A 132 -8.07 19.37 -3.54
CA SER A 132 -7.06 19.56 -2.51
C SER A 132 -6.60 18.19 -2.00
N SER A 133 -5.31 17.89 -2.15
CA SER A 133 -4.78 16.56 -1.85
C SER A 133 -3.33 16.62 -1.39
N SER A 134 -2.93 15.59 -0.63
CA SER A 134 -1.51 15.35 -0.36
C SER A 134 -1.08 14.01 -0.94
N ILE A 135 0.07 14.00 -1.62
CA ILE A 135 0.64 12.81 -2.22
C ILE A 135 1.82 12.33 -1.38
N LYS A 136 1.78 11.06 -0.99
CA LYS A 136 2.87 10.37 -0.27
C LYS A 136 3.33 9.17 -1.09
N ILE A 137 4.64 9.03 -1.23
CA ILE A 137 5.26 7.86 -1.86
C ILE A 137 6.02 7.12 -0.77
N THR A 138 5.67 5.85 -0.55
CA THR A 138 6.33 5.01 0.45
C THR A 138 6.74 3.67 -0.16
N ARG A 139 7.71 3.01 0.47
CA ARG A 139 8.06 1.62 0.14
C ARG A 139 7.22 0.63 0.98
N GLY A 140 6.93 -0.51 0.39
CA GLY A 140 6.44 -1.72 1.04
C GLY A 140 5.16 -1.59 1.85
N CYS A 141 4.96 -2.56 2.73
CA CYS A 141 4.03 -2.46 3.85
C CYS A 141 4.66 -1.59 4.94
N SER A 142 4.73 -0.27 4.74
CA SER A 142 5.44 0.66 5.62
C SER A 142 5.16 0.50 7.13
N ASN A 143 3.99 0.01 7.56
CA ASN A 143 3.63 -0.03 8.99
C ASN A 143 4.52 -0.91 9.90
N PRO A 144 4.81 -2.20 9.60
CA PRO A 144 5.80 -2.93 10.40
C PRO A 144 7.24 -2.45 10.17
N TYR A 145 7.58 -2.10 8.93
CA TYR A 145 8.97 -1.81 8.56
C TYR A 145 9.43 -0.42 9.01
N GLU A 146 8.68 0.66 8.76
CA GLU A 146 9.09 2.02 9.17
C GLU A 146 9.10 2.19 10.68
N TYR A 147 8.28 1.41 11.40
CA TYR A 147 8.31 1.40 12.86
C TYR A 147 9.63 0.85 13.40
N LEU A 148 10.27 -0.08 12.69
CA LEU A 148 11.53 -0.72 13.08
C LEU A 148 12.78 -0.06 12.48
N PHE A 149 12.70 0.36 11.22
CA PHE A 149 13.83 0.85 10.42
C PHE A 149 13.81 2.37 10.19
N GLY A 150 12.77 3.07 10.65
CA GLY A 150 12.55 4.48 10.37
C GLY A 150 12.16 4.76 8.90
N PRO A 151 12.27 6.01 8.42
CA PRO A 151 11.75 6.42 7.12
C PRO A 151 12.34 5.66 5.92
N SER A 152 11.47 5.18 5.02
CA SER A 152 11.84 4.34 3.86
C SER A 152 12.82 4.95 2.85
N LYS A 153 13.06 6.27 2.90
CA LYS A 153 14.07 6.96 2.07
C LYS A 153 15.50 6.50 2.36
N LYS A 154 15.77 6.06 3.60
CA LYS A 154 17.11 5.65 4.06
C LYS A 154 17.35 4.14 3.95
N TRP A 155 16.33 3.37 3.53
CA TRP A 155 16.42 1.92 3.49
C TRP A 155 17.40 1.43 2.43
N ARG A 156 18.08 0.33 2.77
CA ARG A 156 18.89 -0.51 1.89
C ARG A 156 18.21 -1.88 1.76
N ARG A 157 18.61 -2.69 0.78
CA ARG A 157 18.03 -4.04 0.60
C ARG A 157 18.20 -4.87 1.87
N THR A 158 19.41 -4.84 2.43
CA THR A 158 19.72 -5.38 3.75
C THR A 158 19.95 -4.24 4.72
N ILE A 159 19.32 -4.27 5.90
CA ILE A 159 19.31 -3.16 6.86
C ILE A 159 19.31 -3.64 8.31
N ASN A 160 20.05 -2.93 9.16
CA ASN A 160 19.98 -3.09 10.61
C ASN A 160 18.75 -2.35 11.17
N PRO A 161 17.99 -2.94 12.12
CA PRO A 161 16.97 -2.23 12.87
C PRO A 161 17.51 -0.92 13.46
N LEU A 162 16.82 0.18 13.19
CA LEU A 162 17.15 1.47 13.82
C LEU A 162 16.67 1.50 15.27
N TYR A 163 15.59 0.76 15.54
CA TYR A 163 14.92 0.67 16.83
C TYR A 163 14.78 -0.80 17.27
N PRO A 164 15.90 -1.50 17.54
CA PRO A 164 15.89 -2.93 17.87
C PRO A 164 15.02 -3.26 19.10
N GLU A 165 14.82 -2.32 20.02
CA GLU A 165 13.95 -2.47 21.19
C GLU A 165 12.47 -2.72 20.81
N ARG A 166 12.07 -2.38 19.58
CA ARG A 166 10.70 -2.57 19.07
C ARG A 166 10.44 -3.94 18.46
N ILE A 167 11.48 -4.77 18.29
CA ILE A 167 11.37 -6.09 17.66
C ILE A 167 10.28 -6.96 18.31
N PRO A 168 10.19 -7.10 19.65
CA PRO A 168 9.16 -7.93 20.26
C PRO A 168 7.74 -7.48 19.91
N GLU A 169 7.50 -6.17 19.85
CA GLU A 169 6.21 -5.63 19.45
C GLU A 169 5.93 -5.87 17.95
N VAL A 170 6.93 -5.69 17.09
CA VAL A 170 6.80 -5.92 15.66
C VAL A 170 6.45 -7.38 15.38
N ILE A 171 7.14 -8.34 16.01
CA ILE A 171 6.83 -9.78 15.92
C ILE A 171 5.35 -10.02 16.26
N ARG A 172 4.89 -9.52 17.40
CA ARG A 172 3.48 -9.67 17.84
C ARG A 172 2.50 -9.05 16.84
N ARG A 173 2.81 -7.88 16.27
CA ARG A 173 1.94 -7.21 15.28
C ARG A 173 1.91 -7.99 13.97
N VAL A 174 3.05 -8.45 13.47
CA VAL A 174 3.14 -9.20 12.21
C VAL A 174 2.47 -10.57 12.34
N ARG A 175 2.67 -11.30 13.43
CA ARG A 175 1.93 -12.55 13.73
C ARG A 175 0.42 -12.34 13.68
N ARG A 176 -0.08 -11.25 14.27
CA ARG A 176 -1.52 -10.90 14.19
C ARG A 176 -2.00 -10.65 12.77
N MET A 177 -1.21 -9.96 11.95
CA MET A 177 -1.55 -9.73 10.54
C MET A 177 -1.58 -11.02 9.72
N ILE A 178 -0.67 -11.96 9.99
CA ILE A 178 -0.56 -13.21 9.24
C ILE A 178 -1.62 -14.23 9.68
N TYR A 179 -1.73 -14.49 10.99
CA TYR A 179 -2.47 -15.64 11.52
C TYR A 179 -3.83 -15.30 12.14
N PHE A 180 -4.09 -14.02 12.45
CA PHE A 180 -5.28 -13.59 13.18
C PHE A 180 -6.08 -12.52 12.42
N SER A 181 -5.93 -12.48 11.09
CA SER A 181 -6.80 -11.68 10.22
C SER A 181 -8.13 -12.40 10.00
N SER A 182 -8.95 -12.44 11.06
CA SER A 182 -10.36 -12.89 11.06
C SER A 182 -11.23 -11.78 11.63
#